data_AF-A0A310SCQ7-F1
#
_entry.id   AF-A0A310SCQ7-F1
#
_cell.length_a   1.000
_cell.length_b   1.000
_cell.length_c   1.000
_cell.angle_alpha   90.00
_cell.angle_beta   90.00
_cell.angle_gamma   90.00
#
_symmetry.space_group_name_H-M   'P 1'
#
loop_
_entity.id
_entity.type
_entity.pdbx_description
1 polymer ?
#
loop_
_entity_poly.entity_id
_entity_poly.type
_entity_poly.pdbx_seq_one_letter_code
_entity_poly.pdbx_strand_id
1 'polypeptide(L)'
;MVGPYIEGDTLRLYCDVYGGKPAPTVSWHRNDRLISNKTLTVRSGVTRSELVIKNLGRDDVRSMLTCNATNNNRSIPLSSSVHVDMNCKYRFITTTIEKSRNNRWLVLSESFSFIPP
;
A
#
# COMPACT_ATOMS: atom_id res chain seq x y z
N MET A 1 -8.66 0.80 -0.57
CA MET A 1 -7.59 1.23 -1.51
C MET A 1 -7.41 2.73 -1.37
N VAL A 2 -6.27 3.28 -1.79
CA VAL A 2 -5.99 4.73 -1.79
C VAL A 2 -5.49 5.14 -3.17
N GLY A 3 -6.10 6.17 -3.77
CA GLY A 3 -5.83 6.59 -5.15
C GLY A 3 -7.10 6.95 -5.91
N PRO A 4 -7.04 7.05 -7.25
CA PRO A 4 -5.92 6.66 -8.12
C PRO A 4 -4.78 7.70 -8.18
N TYR A 5 -3.53 7.23 -8.21
CA TYR A 5 -2.32 8.05 -8.38
C TYR A 5 -1.65 7.82 -9.74
N ILE A 6 -0.86 8.79 -10.22
CA ILE A 6 0.00 8.64 -11.40
C ILE A 6 1.49 8.69 -11.02
N GLU A 7 2.37 8.34 -11.97
CA GLU A 7 3.82 8.43 -11.77
C GLU A 7 4.24 9.87 -11.44
N GLY A 8 5.08 10.02 -10.41
CA GLY A 8 5.52 11.31 -9.89
C GLY A 8 4.65 11.88 -8.76
N ASP A 9 3.46 11.32 -8.52
CA ASP A 9 2.59 11.80 -7.45
C ASP A 9 3.20 11.62 -6.06
N THR A 10 2.68 12.37 -5.10
CA THR A 10 3.04 12.25 -3.68
C THR A 10 1.86 11.71 -2.90
N LEU A 11 2.01 10.50 -2.35
CA LEU A 11 1.07 9.89 -1.43
C LEU A 11 1.32 10.38 0.00
N ARG A 12 0.25 10.80 0.67
CA ARG A 12 0.25 11.11 2.10
C ARG A 12 -0.81 10.28 2.81
N LEU A 13 -0.40 9.56 3.85
CA LEU A 13 -1.29 8.78 4.71
C LEU A 13 -1.16 9.21 6.16
N TYR A 14 -2.28 9.17 6.87
CA TYR A 14 -2.35 9.40 8.30
C TYR A 14 -2.87 8.14 8.99
N CYS A 15 -2.25 7.77 10.10
CA CYS A 15 -2.72 6.71 10.98
C CYS A 15 -2.98 7.31 12.36
N ASP A 16 -4.25 7.30 12.77
CA ASP A 16 -4.69 7.73 14.09
C ASP A 16 -4.95 6.55 14.99
N VAL A 17 -4.28 6.55 16.15
CA VAL A 17 -4.41 5.51 17.17
C VAL A 17 -4.93 6.15 18.43
N TYR A 18 -6.08 5.67 18.90
CA TYR A 18 -6.75 6.17 20.09
C TYR A 18 -6.48 5.24 21.29
N GLY A 19 -6.08 5.82 22.41
CA GLY A 19 -5.82 5.09 23.66
C GLY A 19 -4.43 4.45 23.72
N GLY A 20 -4.31 3.41 24.55
CA GLY A 20 -3.04 2.75 24.88
C GLY A 20 -2.36 3.35 26.12
N LYS A 21 -1.93 2.47 27.04
CA LYS A 21 -1.07 2.79 28.18
C LYS A 21 0.05 1.74 28.27
N PRO A 22 1.34 2.11 28.14
CA PRO A 22 1.86 3.42 27.69
C PRO A 22 1.36 3.88 26.29
N ALA A 23 1.72 5.09 25.88
CA ALA A 23 1.31 5.59 24.57
C ALA A 23 1.86 4.67 23.44
N PRO A 24 1.02 4.29 22.45
CA PRO A 24 1.45 3.39 21.39
C PRO A 24 2.43 4.08 20.45
N THR A 25 3.32 3.27 19.88
CA THR A 25 4.19 3.65 18.76
C THR A 25 3.59 3.11 17.47
N VAL A 26 3.76 3.85 16.37
CA VAL A 26 3.25 3.48 15.05
C VAL A 26 4.40 3.29 14.08
N SER A 27 4.40 2.17 13.38
CA SER A 27 5.29 1.87 12.27
C SER A 27 4.51 1.67 10.98
N TRP A 28 5.13 2.00 9.86
CA TRP A 28 4.61 1.80 8.52
C TRP A 28 5.41 0.71 7.82
N HIS A 29 4.71 -0.25 7.26
CA HIS A 29 5.27 -1.30 6.43
C HIS A 29 4.74 -1.17 4.99
N ARG A 30 5.59 -1.47 4.01
CA ARG A 30 5.23 -1.63 2.61
C ARG A 30 5.55 -3.05 2.19
N ASN A 31 4.55 -3.82 1.77
CA ASN A 31 4.71 -5.24 1.43
C ASN A 31 5.51 -5.98 2.52
N ASP A 32 5.08 -5.81 3.78
CA ASP A 32 5.69 -6.38 4.99
C ASP A 32 7.11 -5.91 5.34
N ARG A 33 7.66 -4.92 4.61
CA ARG A 33 8.95 -4.29 4.93
C ARG A 33 8.77 -2.96 5.64
N LEU A 34 9.53 -2.73 6.72
CA LEU A 34 9.52 -1.46 7.45
C LEU A 34 10.05 -0.32 6.59
N ILE A 35 9.25 0.73 6.42
CA ILE A 35 9.59 1.93 5.65
C ILE A 35 9.65 3.21 6.50
N SER A 36 8.92 3.25 7.62
CA SER A 36 8.96 4.39 8.54
C SER A 36 8.51 3.96 9.93
N ASN A 37 9.10 4.54 10.97
CA ASN A 37 8.72 4.34 12.38
C ASN A 37 8.49 5.67 13.10
N LYS A 38 8.25 6.76 12.34
CA LYS A 38 8.05 8.09 12.89
C LYS A 38 6.65 8.22 13.47
N THR A 39 6.58 8.45 14.77
CA THR A 39 5.32 8.62 15.50
C THR A 39 5.26 10.02 16.09
N LEU A 40 4.15 10.73 15.90
CA LEU A 40 3.89 12.04 16.50
C LEU A 40 2.76 11.92 17.51
N THR A 41 3.04 12.17 18.79
CA THR A 41 1.99 12.26 19.80
C THR A 41 1.33 13.63 19.69
N VAL A 42 0.08 13.68 19.24
CA VAL A 42 -0.60 14.96 18.95
C VAL A 42 -1.33 15.48 20.18
N ARG A 43 -1.97 14.61 20.98
CA ARG A 43 -2.72 14.97 22.20
C ARG A 43 -2.69 13.83 23.22
N SER A 44 -3.06 14.13 24.47
CA SER A 44 -3.23 13.10 25.51
C SER A 44 -4.24 12.04 25.05
N GLY A 45 -3.76 10.82 24.81
CA GLY A 45 -4.58 9.69 24.37
C GLY A 45 -4.76 9.52 22.86
N VAL A 46 -4.12 10.35 22.01
CA VAL A 46 -4.13 10.15 20.55
C VAL A 46 -2.72 10.24 19.98
N THR A 47 -2.30 9.14 19.36
CA THR A 47 -1.05 9.03 18.61
C THR A 47 -1.35 9.11 17.12
N ARG A 48 -0.72 10.04 16.39
CA ARG A 48 -0.83 10.15 14.92
C ARG A 48 0.52 9.84 14.29
N SER A 49 0.52 9.11 13.19
CA SER A 49 1.70 8.97 12.33
C SER A 49 1.36 9.39 10.91
N GLU A 50 2.30 10.10 10.28
CA GLU A 50 2.21 10.51 8.90
C GLU A 50 3.24 9.72 8.08
N LEU A 51 2.78 9.14 6.97
CA LEU A 51 3.63 8.56 5.94
C LEU A 51 3.52 9.40 4.67
N VAL A 52 4.68 9.85 4.17
CA VAL A 52 4.79 10.58 2.90
C VAL A 52 5.69 9.79 1.96
N ILE A 53 5.13 9.30 0.85
CA ILE A 53 5.88 8.68 -0.24
C ILE A 53 5.85 9.65 -1.42
N LYS A 54 7.01 10.21 -1.77
CA LYS A 54 7.15 11.14 -2.90
C LYS A 54 7.53 10.37 -4.15
N ASN A 55 7.19 10.93 -5.31
CA ASN A 55 7.60 10.43 -6.61
C ASN A 55 7.21 8.95 -6.79
N LEU A 56 5.92 8.66 -6.64
CA LEU A 56 5.38 7.31 -6.83
C LEU A 56 5.81 6.77 -8.20
N GLY A 57 6.33 5.55 -8.21
CA GLY A 57 6.80 4.86 -9.40
C GLY A 57 5.96 3.62 -9.73
N ARG A 58 6.33 2.93 -10.80
CA ARG A 58 5.66 1.68 -11.21
C ARG A 58 5.76 0.58 -10.16
N ASP A 59 6.80 0.59 -9.34
CA ASP A 59 6.99 -0.36 -8.25
C ASP A 59 6.03 -0.12 -7.07
N ASP A 60 5.37 1.04 -7.01
CA ASP A 60 4.35 1.37 -6.00
C ASP A 60 2.96 0.82 -6.36
N VAL A 61 2.75 0.39 -7.61
CA VAL A 61 1.47 -0.14 -8.09
C VAL A 61 1.05 -1.34 -7.23
N ARG A 62 -0.16 -1.27 -6.66
CA ARG A 62 -0.74 -2.30 -5.78
C ARG A 62 0.12 -2.65 -4.57
N SER A 63 1.10 -1.82 -4.20
CA SER A 63 1.82 -2.00 -2.95
C SER A 63 0.85 -1.92 -1.77
N MET A 64 1.01 -2.84 -0.82
CA MET A 64 0.25 -2.85 0.42
C MET A 64 0.97 -2.03 1.47
N LEU A 65 0.34 -0.94 1.92
CA LEU A 65 0.83 -0.10 3.00
C LEU A 65 0.08 -0.42 4.27
N THR A 66 0.81 -0.82 5.30
CA THR A 66 0.27 -1.24 6.59
C THR A 66 0.76 -0.29 7.67
N CYS A 67 -0.14 0.38 8.37
CA CYS A 67 0.19 1.00 9.64
C CYS A 67 0.08 -0.07 10.74
N ASN A 68 1.04 -0.08 11.65
CA ASN A 68 1.12 -1.05 12.73
C ASN A 68 1.37 -0.31 14.05
N ALA A 69 0.46 -0.49 15.01
CA ALA A 69 0.47 0.21 16.28
C ALA A 69 0.79 -0.76 17.43
N THR A 70 1.86 -0.45 18.18
CA THR A 70 2.36 -1.27 19.29
C THR A 70 2.44 -0.45 20.56
N ASN A 71 1.71 -0.86 21.60
CA ASN A 71 1.78 -0.26 22.93
C ASN A 71 2.85 -0.95 23.81
N ASN A 72 2.89 -2.27 23.80
CA ASN A 72 3.88 -3.04 24.55
C ASN A 72 4.26 -4.31 23.79
N ASN A 73 5.29 -5.02 24.26
CA ASN A 73 5.80 -6.23 23.62
C ASN A 73 4.99 -7.51 23.95
N ARG A 74 3.82 -7.39 24.60
CA ARG A 74 2.95 -8.51 24.99
C ARG A 74 1.62 -8.51 24.25
N SER A 75 1.08 -7.32 23.96
CA SER A 75 -0.14 -7.14 23.22
C SER A 75 0.12 -7.36 21.74
N ILE A 76 -0.80 -8.07 21.08
CA ILE A 76 -0.84 -8.15 19.63
C ILE A 76 -0.97 -6.72 19.08
N PRO A 77 -0.10 -6.31 18.14
CA PRO A 77 -0.16 -4.97 17.60
C PRO A 77 -1.40 -4.81 16.71
N LEU A 78 -1.99 -3.62 16.74
CA LEU A 78 -3.15 -3.29 15.91
C LEU A 78 -2.66 -2.78 14.57
N SER A 79 -3.08 -3.41 13.48
CA SER A 79 -2.69 -3.01 12.13
C SER A 79 -3.87 -2.69 11.24
N SER A 80 -3.66 -1.78 10.30
CA SER A 80 -4.60 -1.48 9.22
C SER A 80 -3.83 -1.31 7.92
N SER A 81 -4.38 -1.86 6.84
CA SER A 81 -3.69 -1.97 5.56
C SER A 81 -4.51 -1.38 4.43
N VAL A 82 -3.83 -0.69 3.51
CA VAL A 82 -4.41 -0.15 2.29
C VAL A 82 -3.54 -0.48 1.09
N HIS A 83 -4.18 -0.78 -0.04
CA HIS A 83 -3.48 -0.94 -1.32
C HIS A 83 -3.41 0.39 -2.04
N VAL A 84 -2.24 0.71 -2.59
CA VAL A 84 -2.03 1.87 -3.46
C VAL A 84 -2.62 1.57 -4.83
N ASP A 85 -3.58 2.38 -5.23
CA ASP A 85 -4.17 2.34 -6.56
C ASP A 85 -3.45 3.36 -7.45
N MET A 86 -2.85 2.85 -8.53
CA MET A 86 -2.08 3.66 -9.48
C MET A 86 -2.61 3.46 -10.89
N ASN A 87 -2.85 4.57 -11.57
CA ASN A 87 -3.18 4.61 -12.98
C ASN A 87 -1.91 4.77 -13.81
N CYS A 88 -1.21 3.66 -14.05
CA CYS A 88 -0.03 3.64 -14.91
C CYS A 88 -0.43 3.60 -16.39
N LYS A 89 0.28 4.36 -17.23
CA LYS A 89 0.16 4.20 -18.68
C LYS A 89 0.87 2.92 -19.12
N TYR A 90 0.10 2.02 -19.73
CA TYR A 90 0.59 0.82 -20.40
C TYR A 90 0.95 1.15 -21.85
N ARG A 91 2.01 0.53 -22.38
CA ARG A 91 2.43 0.62 -23.78
C ARG A 91 1.59 -0.30 -24.66
N PHE A 92 1.42 -1.55 -24.23
CA PHE A 92 0.54 -2.54 -24.82
C PHE A 92 0.22 -3.64 -23.79
N ILE A 93 -0.93 -4.28 -23.97
CA ILE A 93 -1.40 -5.42 -23.17
C ILE A 93 -1.44 -6.63 -24.10
N THR A 94 -0.80 -7.73 -23.71
CA THR A 94 -0.83 -8.98 -24.47
C THR A 94 -1.58 -10.04 -23.68
N THR A 95 -2.69 -10.51 -24.23
CA THR A 95 -3.52 -11.58 -23.66
C THR A 95 -3.35 -12.83 -24.51
N THR A 96 -2.88 -13.92 -23.90
CA THR A 96 -2.79 -15.21 -24.58
C THR A 96 -4.10 -15.95 -24.38
N ILE A 97 -4.81 -16.26 -25.46
CA ILE A 97 -6.06 -17.01 -25.42
C ILE A 97 -5.95 -18.34 -26.17
N GLU A 98 -6.62 -19.36 -25.63
CA GLU A 98 -6.73 -20.69 -26.25
C GLU A 98 -8.19 -21.12 -26.32
N LYS A 99 -8.53 -21.90 -27.35
CA LYS A 99 -9.87 -22.46 -27.51
C LYS A 99 -9.94 -23.85 -26.87
N SER A 100 -10.73 -23.98 -25.80
CA SER A 100 -10.94 -25.26 -25.11
C SER A 100 -11.74 -26.26 -25.94
N ARG A 101 -11.66 -27.54 -25.55
CA ARG A 101 -12.42 -28.66 -26.16
C ARG A 101 -13.94 -28.42 -26.18
N ASN A 102 -14.47 -27.64 -25.23
CA ASN A 102 -15.90 -27.28 -25.15
C ASN A 102 -16.25 -26.04 -25.98
N ASN A 103 -15.42 -25.68 -26.96
CA ASN A 103 -15.62 -24.52 -27.84
C ASN A 103 -15.62 -23.16 -27.12
N ARG A 104 -15.09 -23.10 -25.89
CA ARG A 104 -15.00 -21.89 -25.06
C ARG A 104 -13.58 -21.32 -25.08
N TRP A 105 -13.45 -20.01 -25.26
CA TRP A 105 -12.18 -19.29 -25.13
C TRP A 105 -11.73 -19.25 -23.66
N LEU A 106 -10.46 -19.54 -23.43
CA LEU A 106 -9.79 -19.47 -22.12
C LEU A 106 -8.64 -18.47 -22.20
N VAL A 107 -8.48 -17.66 -21.16
CA VAL A 107 -7.30 -16.80 -20.99
C VAL A 107 -6.22 -17.63 -20.31
N LEU A 108 -5.10 -17.80 -21.00
CA LEU A 108 -3.94 -18.55 -20.48
C LEU A 108 -3.00 -17.64 -19.69
N SER A 109 -2.76 -16.43 -20.18
CA SER A 109 -1.88 -15.46 -19.51
C SER A 109 -2.20 -14.03 -19.91
N GLU A 110 -1.87 -13.10 -19.02
CA GLU A 110 -1.92 -11.66 -19.25
C GLU A 110 -0.54 -11.07 -18.96
N SER A 111 -0.05 -10.25 -19.87
CA SER A 111 1.21 -9.52 -19.69
C SER A 111 1.00 -8.04 -20.02
N PHE A 112 1.56 -7.18 -19.17
CA PHE A 112 1.43 -5.74 -19.23
C PHE A 112 2.80 -5.14 -19.52
N SER A 113 2.96 -4.51 -20.68
CA SER A 113 4.19 -3.77 -20.99
C SER A 113 4.00 -2.30 -20.64
N PHE A 114 4.92 -1.77 -19.86
CA PHE A 114 4.90 -0.39 -19.39
C PHE A 114 5.58 0.56 -20.38
N ILE A 115 5.13 1.82 -20.45
CA ILE A 115 5.86 2.85 -21.20
C ILE A 115 7.13 3.16 -20.39
N PRO A 116 8.35 3.06 -20.94
CA PRO A 116 9.54 3.51 -20.21
C PRO A 116 9.46 5.02 -19.92
N PRO A 117 10.03 5.50 -18.80
CA PRO A 117 10.11 6.94 -18.50
C PRO A 117 10.86 7.72 -19.58
#